data_AF-A0A356X1I9-F1
#
_entry.id   AF-A0A356X1I9-F1
#
_cell.length_a   1.000
_cell.length_b   1.000
_cell.length_c   1.000
_cell.angle_alpha   90.00
_cell.angle_beta   90.00
_cell.angle_gamma   90.00
#
_symmetry.space_group_name_H-M   'P 1'
#
loop_
_entity.id
_entity.type
_entity.pdbx_description
1 polymer ?
#
loop_
_entity_poly.entity_id
_entity_poly.type
_entity_poly.pdbx_seq_one_letter_code
_entity_poly.pdbx_strand_id
1 'polypeptide(L)'
;MSLKDKILEKVNSTNSAEGAKWTIGKRILFLTVTASVVIMIVGAISIFSLTKINAYADEIANAYIAEWGTASALEVAVRKAGYEHLQYSNSNNEEYIKSALDRFEKIEGEYAELEEYEQTYDLPLLTAEIGNLKTAIESYKLNLQAFREANEELATTNDLSQLNALTSKLEQAKENADQQYQNLLAISSEINQAAEDGARELAALTSSTVTNYRWIITVVG
;
A
#
# COMPACT_ATOMS: atom_id res chain seq x y z
N MET A 1 7.15 -6.29 -48.78
CA MET A 1 8.55 -6.67 -48.49
C MET A 1 9.01 -5.85 -47.29
N SER A 2 9.18 -6.50 -46.13
CA SER A 2 9.44 -5.84 -44.84
C SER A 2 10.85 -5.25 -44.79
N LEU A 3 11.05 -4.21 -43.98
CA LEU A 3 12.37 -3.62 -43.74
C LEU A 3 13.35 -4.67 -43.18
N LYS A 4 12.84 -5.63 -42.38
CA LYS A 4 13.59 -6.81 -41.90
C LYS A 4 14.07 -7.68 -43.07
N ASP A 5 13.21 -7.93 -44.06
CA ASP A 5 13.53 -8.77 -45.21
C ASP A 5 14.60 -8.12 -46.08
N LYS A 6 14.52 -6.80 -46.30
CA LYS A 6 15.55 -6.04 -47.04
C LYS A 6 16.89 -6.00 -46.32
N ILE A 7 16.90 -6.00 -44.99
CA ILE A 7 18.14 -6.02 -44.19
C ILE A 7 18.76 -7.42 -44.19
N LEU A 8 17.94 -8.46 -43.99
CA LEU A 8 18.39 -9.86 -44.03
C LEU A 8 18.90 -10.28 -45.41
N GLU A 9 18.24 -9.84 -46.48
CA GLU A 9 18.68 -10.09 -47.86
C GLU A 9 20.03 -9.42 -48.15
N LYS A 10 20.21 -8.17 -47.69
CA LYS A 10 21.47 -7.44 -47.87
C LYS A 10 22.62 -8.03 -47.06
N VAL A 11 22.35 -8.58 -45.88
CA VAL A 11 23.33 -9.29 -45.04
C VAL A 11 23.69 -10.66 -45.65
N ASN A 12 22.71 -11.43 -46.12
CA ASN A 12 22.94 -12.75 -46.72
C ASN A 12 23.59 -12.70 -48.12
N SER A 13 23.34 -11.67 -48.91
CA SER A 13 23.96 -11.51 -50.25
C SER A 13 25.48 -11.29 -50.21
N THR A 14 26.06 -11.02 -49.04
CA THR A 14 27.50 -10.76 -48.86
C THR A 14 28.33 -11.98 -48.43
N ASN A 15 27.69 -13.10 -48.09
CA ASN A 15 28.37 -14.31 -47.62
C ASN A 15 28.70 -15.31 -48.74
N SER A 16 28.34 -15.02 -50.00
CA SER A 16 28.65 -15.86 -51.17
C SER A 16 29.51 -15.10 -52.17
N ALA A 17 30.72 -14.72 -51.75
CA ALA A 17 31.80 -14.33 -52.67
C ALA A 17 33.15 -14.60 -51.99
N GLU A 18 33.63 -15.84 -52.10
CA GLU A 18 35.04 -16.18 -51.87
C GLU A 18 35.95 -15.25 -52.69
N GLY A 19 36.92 -14.62 -52.02
CA GLY A 19 38.12 -14.09 -52.69
C GLY A 19 38.25 -12.58 -52.92
N ALA A 20 37.32 -11.72 -52.50
CA ALA A 20 37.46 -10.27 -52.72
C ALA A 20 38.17 -9.56 -51.55
N LYS A 21 39.43 -9.10 -51.74
CA LYS A 21 40.11 -8.16 -50.82
C LYS A 21 39.29 -6.85 -50.73
N TRP A 22 38.48 -6.73 -49.67
CA TRP A 22 37.74 -5.50 -49.40
C TRP A 22 38.68 -4.31 -49.24
N THR A 23 38.36 -3.21 -49.93
CA THR A 23 39.07 -1.94 -49.76
C THR A 23 38.85 -1.40 -48.35
N ILE A 24 39.85 -0.71 -47.80
CA ILE A 24 39.83 -0.13 -46.45
C ILE A 24 38.57 0.73 -46.23
N GLY A 25 38.13 1.49 -47.26
CA GLY A 25 36.89 2.28 -47.19
C GLY A 25 35.60 1.46 -47.05
N LYS A 26 35.50 0.28 -47.67
CA LYS A 26 34.33 -0.61 -47.52
C LYS A 26 34.29 -1.26 -46.14
N ARG A 27 35.45 -1.57 -45.56
CA ARG A 27 35.57 -2.10 -44.19
C ARG A 27 35.17 -1.06 -43.15
N ILE A 28 35.63 0.18 -43.30
CA ILE A 28 35.25 1.30 -42.42
C ILE A 28 33.74 1.56 -42.52
N LEU A 29 33.19 1.66 -43.73
CA LEU A 29 31.76 1.91 -43.92
C LEU A 29 30.89 0.79 -43.34
N PHE A 30 31.29 -0.48 -43.51
CA PHE A 30 30.59 -1.61 -42.89
C PHE A 30 30.65 -1.56 -41.36
N LEU A 31 31.83 -1.29 -40.77
CA LEU A 31 31.98 -1.12 -39.32
C LEU A 31 31.14 0.04 -38.76
N THR A 32 31.06 1.15 -39.49
CA THR A 32 30.30 2.33 -39.05
C THR A 32 28.79 2.05 -39.10
N VAL A 33 28.33 1.35 -40.14
CA VAL A 33 26.92 0.96 -40.30
C VAL A 33 26.52 -0.09 -39.26
N THR A 34 27.36 -1.10 -39.00
CA THR A 34 27.06 -2.11 -37.97
C THR A 34 27.11 -1.53 -36.56
N ALA A 35 28.06 -0.64 -36.27
CA ALA A 35 28.10 0.10 -35.00
C ALA A 35 26.85 0.96 -34.80
N SER A 36 26.39 1.65 -35.85
CA SER A 36 25.18 2.49 -35.79
C SER A 36 23.92 1.67 -35.51
N VAL A 37 23.81 0.47 -36.10
CA VAL A 37 22.68 -0.45 -35.87
C VAL A 37 22.68 -0.99 -34.44
N VAL A 38 23.85 -1.35 -33.90
CA VAL A 38 23.97 -1.83 -32.52
C VAL A 38 23.59 -0.72 -31.52
N ILE A 39 24.05 0.52 -31.75
CA ILE A 39 23.70 1.68 -30.92
C ILE A 39 22.20 1.95 -30.95
N MET A 40 21.55 1.83 -32.12
CA MET A 40 20.10 2.00 -32.24
C MET A 40 19.31 0.93 -31.47
N ILE A 41 19.75 -0.34 -31.54
CA ILE A 41 19.09 -1.45 -30.83
C ILE A 41 19.23 -1.26 -29.31
N VAL A 42 20.43 -0.94 -28.84
CA VAL A 42 20.66 -0.66 -27.41
C VAL A 42 19.84 0.56 -26.97
N GLY A 43 19.82 1.64 -27.75
CA GLY A 43 19.00 2.82 -27.46
C GLY A 43 17.51 2.51 -27.40
N ALA A 44 16.99 1.70 -28.31
CA ALA A 44 15.58 1.27 -28.30
C ALA A 44 15.25 0.39 -27.09
N ILE A 45 16.15 -0.52 -26.70
CA ILE A 45 16.00 -1.34 -25.48
C ILE A 45 16.03 -0.44 -24.24
N SER A 46 16.96 0.52 -24.18
CA SER A 46 17.05 1.48 -23.07
C SER A 46 15.80 2.34 -22.94
N ILE A 47 15.26 2.87 -24.05
CA ILE A 47 14.01 3.65 -24.04
C ILE A 47 12.84 2.77 -23.59
N PHE A 48 12.71 1.56 -24.13
CA PHE A 48 11.65 0.62 -23.74
C PHE A 48 11.73 0.24 -22.25
N SER A 49 12.94 -0.07 -21.76
CA SER A 49 13.18 -0.33 -20.34
C SER A 49 12.86 0.89 -19.47
N LEU A 50 13.26 2.11 -19.87
CA LEU A 50 12.94 3.35 -19.15
C LEU A 50 11.44 3.61 -19.09
N THR A 51 10.70 3.41 -20.19
CA THR A 51 9.24 3.59 -20.20
C THR A 51 8.52 2.59 -19.30
N LYS A 52 9.00 1.34 -19.21
CA LYS A 52 8.46 0.34 -18.29
C LYS A 52 8.80 0.63 -16.84
N ILE A 53 10.03 1.07 -16.56
CA ILE A 53 10.46 1.49 -15.23
C ILE A 53 9.65 2.70 -14.76
N ASN A 54 9.39 3.67 -15.64
CA ASN A 54 8.59 4.84 -15.30
C ASN A 54 7.14 4.47 -14.95
N ALA A 55 6.51 3.59 -15.72
CA ALA A 55 5.16 3.11 -15.42
C ALA A 55 5.10 2.33 -14.09
N TYR A 56 6.09 1.46 -13.83
CA TYR A 56 6.18 0.74 -12.56
C TYR A 56 6.45 1.66 -11.37
N ALA A 57 7.26 2.71 -11.56
CA ALA A 57 7.55 3.70 -10.52
C ALA A 57 6.33 4.55 -10.18
N ASP A 58 5.56 4.96 -11.19
CA ASP A 58 4.29 5.68 -10.99
C ASP A 58 3.25 4.80 -10.28
N GLU A 59 3.18 3.51 -10.62
CA GLU A 59 2.28 2.54 -9.99
C GLU A 59 2.64 2.30 -8.52
N ILE A 60 3.91 2.11 -8.20
CA ILE A 60 4.40 1.97 -6.82
C ILE A 60 4.16 3.28 -6.04
N ALA A 61 4.38 4.44 -6.65
CA ALA A 61 4.12 5.73 -5.98
C ALA A 61 2.65 5.94 -5.64
N ASN A 62 1.76 5.56 -6.54
CA ASN A 62 0.33 5.60 -6.24
C ASN A 62 -0.05 4.60 -5.13
N ALA A 63 0.56 3.42 -5.10
CA ALA A 63 0.32 2.42 -4.06
C ALA A 63 0.71 2.93 -2.66
N TYR A 64 1.91 3.47 -2.46
CA TYR A 64 2.35 4.00 -1.16
C TYR A 64 1.52 5.20 -0.69
N ILE A 65 1.11 6.09 -1.60
CA ILE A 65 0.25 7.23 -1.25
C ILE A 65 -1.16 6.75 -0.88
N ALA A 66 -1.68 5.76 -1.59
CA ALA A 66 -3.00 5.21 -1.34
C ALA A 66 -3.03 4.42 -0.01
N GLU A 67 -2.02 3.57 0.24
CA GLU A 67 -1.81 2.87 1.51
C GLU A 67 -1.82 3.85 2.68
N TRP A 68 -1.03 4.92 2.61
CA TRP A 68 -0.99 5.94 3.66
C TRP A 68 -2.35 6.62 3.86
N GLY A 69 -3.05 6.95 2.77
CA GLY A 69 -4.39 7.53 2.84
C GLY A 69 -5.39 6.63 3.57
N THR A 70 -5.45 5.35 3.20
CA THR A 70 -6.32 4.33 3.80
C THR A 70 -5.93 4.05 5.26
N ALA A 71 -4.64 3.93 5.57
CA ALA A 71 -4.15 3.73 6.94
C ALA A 71 -4.49 4.93 7.86
N SER A 72 -4.38 6.15 7.35
CA SER A 72 -4.79 7.36 8.07
C SER A 72 -6.30 7.40 8.31
N ALA A 73 -7.09 7.03 7.30
CA ALA A 73 -8.54 6.98 7.40
C ALA A 73 -9.01 5.92 8.41
N LEU A 74 -8.35 4.76 8.43
CA LEU A 74 -8.53 3.70 9.44
C LEU A 74 -8.29 4.24 10.86
N GLU A 75 -7.12 4.83 11.12
CA GLU A 75 -6.78 5.37 12.45
C GLU A 75 -7.81 6.42 12.90
N VAL A 76 -8.23 7.31 12.00
CA VAL A 76 -9.27 8.31 12.29
C VAL A 76 -10.61 7.64 12.63
N ALA A 77 -11.00 6.59 11.92
CA ALA A 77 -12.22 5.84 12.21
C ALA A 77 -12.14 5.16 13.58
N VAL A 78 -11.00 4.52 13.90
CA VAL A 78 -10.74 3.90 15.21
C VAL A 78 -10.81 4.93 16.34
N ARG A 79 -10.16 6.09 16.19
CA ARG A 79 -10.20 7.16 17.20
C ARG A 79 -11.61 7.70 17.42
N LYS A 80 -12.42 7.83 16.37
CA LYS A 80 -13.83 8.25 16.49
C LYS A 80 -14.67 7.21 17.22
N ALA A 81 -14.51 5.93 16.88
CA ALA A 81 -15.18 4.83 17.57
C ALA A 81 -14.79 4.81 19.06
N GLY A 82 -13.50 4.99 19.37
CA GLY A 82 -13.00 5.11 20.74
C GLY A 82 -13.56 6.31 21.49
N TYR A 83 -13.63 7.49 20.86
CA TYR A 83 -14.26 8.67 21.46
C TYR A 83 -15.72 8.41 21.81
N GLU A 84 -16.49 7.84 20.88
CA GLU A 84 -17.91 7.53 21.09
C GLU A 84 -18.09 6.45 22.18
N HIS A 85 -17.26 5.40 22.18
CA HIS A 85 -17.21 4.42 23.27
C HIS A 85 -16.94 5.07 24.64
N LEU A 86 -15.94 5.95 24.75
CA LEU A 86 -15.64 6.63 26.01
C LEU A 86 -16.79 7.55 26.47
N GLN A 87 -17.47 8.21 25.53
CA GLN A 87 -18.68 8.99 25.86
C GLN A 87 -19.81 8.09 26.38
N TYR A 88 -20.01 6.90 25.80
CA TYR A 88 -20.94 5.92 26.33
C TYR A 88 -20.57 5.49 27.76
N SER A 89 -19.31 5.11 27.99
CA SER A 89 -18.80 4.68 29.30
C SER A 89 -19.03 5.70 30.41
N ASN A 90 -19.02 7.00 30.06
CA ASN A 90 -19.23 8.09 31.01
C ASN A 90 -20.70 8.51 31.18
N SER A 91 -21.56 8.26 30.19
CA SER A 91 -22.92 8.81 30.16
C SER A 91 -24.03 7.77 30.18
N ASN A 92 -23.71 6.50 29.87
CA ASN A 92 -24.66 5.44 29.56
C ASN A 92 -25.67 5.81 28.47
N ASN A 93 -25.38 6.79 27.61
CA ASN A 93 -26.26 7.17 26.51
C ASN A 93 -26.07 6.22 25.32
N GLU A 94 -27.10 5.44 25.04
CA GLU A 94 -27.15 4.42 23.98
C GLU A 94 -26.85 4.96 22.57
N GLU A 95 -27.07 6.25 22.31
CA GLU A 95 -26.70 6.85 21.03
C GLU A 95 -25.19 6.79 20.77
N TYR A 96 -24.37 6.93 21.81
CA TYR A 96 -22.92 6.88 21.68
C TYR A 96 -22.40 5.48 21.37
N ILE A 97 -22.91 4.44 22.05
CA ILE A 97 -22.47 3.07 21.79
C ILE A 97 -22.94 2.59 20.42
N LYS A 98 -24.13 3.00 19.99
CA LYS A 98 -24.62 2.74 18.65
C LYS A 98 -23.71 3.41 17.61
N SER A 99 -23.40 4.69 17.80
CA SER A 99 -22.48 5.40 16.90
C SER A 99 -21.12 4.69 16.83
N ALA A 100 -20.56 4.29 17.98
CA ALA A 100 -19.28 3.60 18.05
C ALA A 100 -19.30 2.27 17.29
N LEU A 101 -20.39 1.50 17.39
CA LEU A 101 -20.60 0.25 16.65
C LEU A 101 -20.80 0.50 15.15
N ASP A 102 -21.52 1.56 14.77
CA ASP A 102 -21.73 1.94 13.37
C ASP A 102 -20.41 2.34 12.68
N ARG A 103 -19.37 2.79 13.44
CA ARG A 103 -18.03 3.05 12.88
C ARG A 103 -17.35 1.80 12.34
N PHE A 104 -17.72 0.59 12.79
CA PHE A 104 -17.06 -0.64 12.34
C PHE A 104 -17.27 -0.91 10.85
N GLU A 105 -18.37 -0.45 10.24
CA GLU A 105 -18.53 -0.53 8.78
C GLU A 105 -17.38 0.20 8.06
N LYS A 106 -17.02 1.38 8.56
CA LYS A 106 -15.91 2.15 7.98
C LYS A 106 -14.55 1.51 8.29
N ILE A 107 -14.34 1.06 9.53
CA ILE A 107 -13.09 0.39 9.95
C ILE A 107 -12.84 -0.87 9.13
N GLU A 108 -13.86 -1.71 8.95
CA GLU A 108 -13.79 -2.94 8.17
C GLU A 108 -13.58 -2.64 6.67
N GLY A 109 -14.18 -1.56 6.16
CA GLY A 109 -13.95 -1.10 4.79
C GLY A 109 -12.50 -0.66 4.54
N GLU A 110 -11.93 0.17 5.40
CA GLU A 110 -10.51 0.58 5.29
C GLU A 110 -9.56 -0.61 5.46
N TYR A 111 -9.88 -1.55 6.35
CA TYR A 111 -9.12 -2.80 6.50
C TYR A 111 -9.15 -3.63 5.21
N ALA A 112 -10.29 -3.76 4.55
CA ALA A 112 -10.40 -4.50 3.30
C ALA A 112 -9.56 -3.87 2.17
N GLU A 113 -9.52 -2.54 2.09
CA GLU A 113 -8.65 -1.82 1.16
C GLU A 113 -7.16 -2.07 1.47
N LEU A 114 -6.75 -2.05 2.75
CA LEU A 114 -5.39 -2.41 3.15
C LEU A 114 -5.03 -3.87 2.81
N GLU A 115 -5.97 -4.79 2.97
CA GLU A 115 -5.78 -6.20 2.59
C GLU A 115 -5.58 -6.34 1.06
N GLU A 116 -6.28 -5.54 0.25
CA GLU A 116 -6.08 -5.50 -1.20
C GLU A 116 -4.69 -4.95 -1.57
N TYR A 117 -4.21 -3.90 -0.88
CA TYR A 117 -2.86 -3.37 -1.11
C TYR A 117 -1.78 -4.37 -0.74
N GLU A 118 -1.93 -5.09 0.38
CA GLU A 118 -1.01 -6.14 0.82
C GLU A 118 -0.88 -7.28 -0.20
N GLN A 119 -1.98 -7.66 -0.84
CA GLN A 119 -1.97 -8.72 -1.86
C GLN A 119 -1.40 -8.25 -3.22
N THR A 120 -1.50 -6.96 -3.50
CA THR A 120 -1.14 -6.37 -4.80
C THR A 120 0.30 -5.86 -4.83
N TYR A 121 0.79 -5.34 -3.70
CA TYR A 121 2.06 -4.65 -3.58
C TYR A 121 2.94 -5.26 -2.49
N ASP A 122 4.26 -5.26 -2.69
CA ASP A 122 5.21 -5.72 -1.68
C ASP A 122 5.41 -4.65 -0.60
N LEU A 123 4.55 -4.69 0.43
CA LEU A 123 4.50 -3.74 1.55
C LEU A 123 4.84 -4.47 2.85
N PRO A 124 6.14 -4.69 3.16
CA PRO A 124 6.56 -5.66 4.17
C PRO A 124 6.07 -5.35 5.60
N LEU A 125 5.87 -4.08 5.94
CA LEU A 125 5.31 -3.68 7.24
C LEU A 125 3.81 -3.97 7.30
N LEU A 126 3.06 -3.67 6.23
CA LEU A 126 1.64 -3.98 6.16
C LEU A 126 1.40 -5.49 6.22
N THR A 127 2.16 -6.29 5.47
CA THR A 127 2.11 -7.76 5.51
C THR A 127 2.34 -8.31 6.92
N ALA A 128 3.24 -7.72 7.71
CA ALA A 128 3.52 -8.17 9.06
C ALA A 128 2.34 -7.92 10.03
N GLU A 129 1.63 -6.80 9.85
CA GLU A 129 0.61 -6.35 10.81
C GLU A 129 -0.84 -6.60 10.37
N ILE A 130 -1.11 -6.91 9.10
CA ILE A 130 -2.49 -7.05 8.57
C ILE A 130 -3.31 -8.12 9.32
N GLY A 131 -2.67 -9.23 9.72
CA GLY A 131 -3.32 -10.30 10.49
C GLY A 131 -3.62 -9.89 11.94
N ASN A 132 -2.73 -9.13 12.56
CA ASN A 132 -2.94 -8.57 13.90
C ASN A 132 -4.05 -7.54 13.89
N LEU A 133 -4.10 -6.69 12.85
CA LEU A 133 -5.12 -5.69 12.65
C LEU A 133 -6.52 -6.30 12.58
N LYS A 134 -6.71 -7.35 11.76
CA LYS A 134 -8.00 -8.06 11.66
C LYS A 134 -8.48 -8.55 13.02
N THR A 135 -7.59 -9.22 13.74
CA THR A 135 -7.88 -9.80 15.06
C THR A 135 -8.25 -8.71 16.06
N ALA A 136 -7.56 -7.57 16.03
CA ALA A 136 -7.83 -6.43 16.91
C ALA A 136 -9.17 -5.75 16.59
N ILE A 137 -9.54 -5.61 15.31
CA ILE A 137 -10.85 -5.09 14.89
C ILE A 137 -11.96 -5.99 15.43
N GLU A 138 -11.88 -7.30 15.16
CA GLU A 138 -12.89 -8.28 15.62
C GLU A 138 -13.00 -8.31 17.14
N SER A 139 -11.87 -8.31 17.84
CA SER A 139 -11.80 -8.33 19.30
C SER A 139 -12.40 -7.06 19.91
N TYR A 140 -12.10 -5.88 19.36
CA TYR A 140 -12.68 -4.64 19.86
C TYR A 140 -14.19 -4.60 19.63
N LYS A 141 -14.67 -4.97 18.44
CA LYS A 141 -16.11 -5.02 18.13
C LYS A 141 -16.87 -5.90 19.11
N LEU A 142 -16.37 -7.12 19.33
CA LEU A 142 -17.01 -8.10 20.19
C LEU A 142 -17.05 -7.64 21.66
N ASN A 143 -15.94 -7.08 22.17
CA ASN A 143 -15.91 -6.60 23.56
C ASN A 143 -16.76 -5.34 23.75
N LEU A 144 -16.84 -4.47 22.75
CA LEU A 144 -17.73 -3.31 22.79
C LEU A 144 -19.21 -3.72 22.82
N GLN A 145 -19.58 -4.76 22.05
CA GLN A 145 -20.92 -5.37 22.12
C GLN A 145 -21.19 -6.00 23.49
N ALA A 146 -20.24 -6.76 24.03
CA ALA A 146 -20.38 -7.36 25.35
C ALA A 146 -20.54 -6.30 26.47
N PHE A 147 -19.84 -5.17 26.36
CA PHE A 147 -19.99 -4.05 27.29
C PHE A 147 -21.40 -3.45 27.23
N ARG A 148 -21.92 -3.22 26.02
CA ARG A 148 -23.30 -2.76 25.80
C ARG A 148 -24.33 -3.73 26.40
N GLU A 149 -24.19 -5.02 26.12
CA GLU A 149 -25.11 -6.07 26.60
C GLU A 149 -25.08 -6.18 28.13
N ALA A 150 -23.92 -6.08 28.76
CA ALA A 150 -23.80 -6.08 30.22
C ALA A 150 -24.49 -4.87 30.85
N ASN A 151 -24.44 -3.71 30.20
CA ASN A 151 -25.12 -2.51 30.68
C ASN A 151 -26.64 -2.62 30.54
N GLU A 152 -27.13 -3.18 29.42
CA GLU A 152 -28.55 -3.45 29.21
C GLU A 152 -29.10 -4.47 30.22
N GLU A 153 -28.36 -5.55 30.50
CA GLU A 153 -28.72 -6.54 31.51
C GLU A 153 -28.80 -5.92 32.92
N LEU A 154 -27.86 -5.05 33.27
CA LEU A 154 -27.89 -4.31 34.54
C LEU A 154 -29.06 -3.32 34.60
N ALA A 155 -29.39 -2.63 33.51
CA ALA A 155 -30.48 -1.65 33.46
C ALA A 155 -31.88 -2.29 33.55
N THR A 156 -32.00 -3.54 33.10
CA THR A 156 -33.29 -4.25 33.01
C THR A 156 -33.55 -5.23 34.16
N THR A 157 -32.54 -5.55 34.97
CA THR A 157 -32.70 -6.49 36.09
C THR A 157 -33.61 -5.95 37.19
N ASN A 158 -34.48 -6.82 37.71
CA ASN A 158 -35.30 -6.56 38.89
C ASN A 158 -34.85 -7.38 40.11
N ASP A 159 -33.84 -8.24 39.93
CA ASP A 159 -33.33 -9.12 40.98
C ASP A 159 -32.17 -8.47 41.72
N LEU A 160 -32.47 -7.87 42.87
CA LEU A 160 -31.48 -7.24 43.75
C LEU A 160 -30.39 -8.21 44.23
N SER A 161 -30.63 -9.52 44.24
CA SER A 161 -29.63 -10.51 44.63
C SER A 161 -28.52 -10.68 43.58
N GLN A 162 -28.80 -10.34 42.32
CA GLN A 162 -27.87 -10.45 41.19
C GLN A 162 -27.07 -9.15 40.93
N LEU A 163 -27.46 -8.04 41.57
CA LEU A 163 -26.95 -6.71 41.27
C LEU A 163 -25.42 -6.59 41.40
N ASN A 164 -24.84 -7.22 42.43
CA ASN A 164 -23.38 -7.25 42.62
C ASN A 164 -22.66 -8.03 41.51
N ALA A 165 -23.25 -9.14 41.06
CA ALA A 165 -22.66 -9.96 40.00
C ALA A 165 -22.72 -9.24 38.65
N LEU A 166 -23.86 -8.59 38.35
CA LEU A 166 -24.04 -7.82 37.12
C LEU A 166 -23.16 -6.57 37.08
N THR A 167 -22.98 -5.89 38.22
CA THR A 167 -22.05 -4.76 38.32
C THR A 167 -20.60 -5.19 38.04
N SER A 168 -20.18 -6.34 38.58
CA SER A 168 -18.86 -6.91 38.30
C SER A 168 -18.69 -7.31 36.83
N LYS A 169 -19.73 -7.90 36.23
CA LYS A 169 -19.75 -8.24 34.80
C LYS A 169 -19.62 -6.99 33.92
N LEU A 170 -20.35 -5.92 34.26
CA LEU A 170 -20.27 -4.65 33.55
C LEU A 170 -18.86 -4.05 33.60
N GLU A 171 -18.25 -4.01 34.78
CA GLU A 171 -16.90 -3.46 34.94
C GLU A 171 -15.87 -4.27 34.15
N GLN A 172 -15.92 -5.60 34.21
CA GLN A 172 -15.04 -6.47 33.41
C GLN A 172 -15.24 -6.26 31.90
N ALA A 173 -16.49 -6.14 31.45
CA ALA A 173 -16.78 -5.92 30.04
C ALA A 173 -16.26 -4.55 29.57
N LYS A 174 -16.38 -3.52 30.41
CA LYS A 174 -15.81 -2.20 30.17
C LYS A 174 -14.28 -2.25 30.06
N GLU A 175 -13.61 -2.84 31.05
CA GLU A 175 -12.14 -2.96 31.06
C GLU A 175 -11.64 -3.70 29.81
N ASN A 176 -12.32 -4.78 29.42
CA ASN A 176 -11.98 -5.53 28.22
C ASN A 176 -12.17 -4.67 26.96
N ALA A 177 -13.28 -3.94 26.84
CA ALA A 177 -13.52 -3.06 25.70
C ALA A 177 -12.48 -1.93 25.61
N ASP A 178 -12.11 -1.33 26.75
CA ASP A 178 -11.06 -0.32 26.84
C ASP A 178 -9.70 -0.88 26.42
N GLN A 179 -9.35 -2.09 26.88
CA GLN A 179 -8.11 -2.75 26.50
C GLN A 179 -8.04 -3.05 25.00
N GLN A 180 -9.13 -3.58 24.42
CA GLN A 180 -9.17 -3.88 22.99
C GLN A 180 -9.16 -2.61 22.13
N TYR A 181 -9.79 -1.52 22.59
CA TYR A 181 -9.67 -0.22 21.93
C TYR A 181 -8.20 0.25 21.89
N GLN A 182 -7.49 0.20 23.01
CA GLN A 182 -6.08 0.61 23.05
C GLN A 182 -5.20 -0.26 22.15
N ASN A 183 -5.45 -1.56 22.12
CA ASN A 183 -4.74 -2.49 21.24
C ASN A 183 -4.97 -2.15 19.76
N LEU A 184 -6.22 -1.99 19.34
CA LEU A 184 -6.55 -1.62 17.95
C LEU A 184 -5.96 -0.26 17.58
N LEU A 185 -6.03 0.72 18.49
CA LEU A 185 -5.45 2.04 18.26
C LEU A 185 -3.94 1.97 18.05
N ALA A 186 -3.22 1.21 18.87
CA ALA A 186 -1.78 1.04 18.74
C ALA A 186 -1.39 0.45 17.38
N ILE A 187 -2.03 -0.65 16.98
CA ILE A 187 -1.78 -1.30 15.68
C ILE A 187 -2.12 -0.35 14.52
N SER A 188 -3.27 0.33 14.56
CA SER A 188 -3.66 1.27 13.50
C SER A 188 -2.70 2.45 13.37
N SER A 189 -2.15 2.93 14.49
CA SER A 189 -1.17 4.02 14.51
C SER A 189 0.19 3.56 13.97
N GLU A 190 0.60 2.33 14.27
CA GLU A 190 1.84 1.74 13.75
C GLU A 190 1.78 1.58 12.23
N ILE A 191 0.67 1.05 11.71
CA ILE A 191 0.44 0.92 10.27
C ILE A 191 0.41 2.29 9.59
N ASN A 192 -0.29 3.28 10.14
CA ASN A 192 -0.32 4.63 9.56
C ASN A 192 1.07 5.28 9.55
N GLN A 193 1.84 5.14 10.63
CA GLN A 193 3.20 5.66 10.69
C GLN A 193 4.11 4.97 9.66
N ALA A 194 4.03 3.64 9.55
CA ALA A 194 4.79 2.87 8.58
C ALA A 194 4.48 3.29 7.13
N ALA A 195 3.20 3.45 6.81
CA ALA A 195 2.76 3.89 5.49
C ALA A 195 3.21 5.33 5.18
N GLU A 196 3.14 6.23 6.17
CA GLU A 196 3.66 7.60 6.04
C GLU A 196 5.17 7.61 5.76
N ASP A 197 5.94 6.83 6.52
CA ASP A 197 7.39 6.73 6.37
C ASP A 197 7.76 6.14 5.00
N GLY A 198 7.04 5.11 4.54
CA GLY A 198 7.19 4.54 3.21
C GLY A 198 6.92 5.54 2.08
N ALA A 199 5.81 6.29 2.18
CA ALA A 199 5.48 7.33 1.21
C ALA A 199 6.52 8.46 1.19
N ARG A 200 7.07 8.84 2.35
CA ARG A 200 8.13 9.86 2.47
C ARG A 200 9.46 9.38 1.88
N GLU A 201 9.86 8.15 2.14
CA GLU A 201 11.08 7.56 1.58
C GLU A 201 11.01 7.53 0.05
N LEU A 202 9.88 7.10 -0.50
CA LEU A 202 9.66 7.08 -1.93
C LEU A 202 9.71 8.49 -2.56
N ALA A 203 9.12 9.48 -1.90
CA ALA A 203 9.22 10.88 -2.33
C ALA A 203 10.67 11.39 -2.33
N ALA A 204 11.47 11.02 -1.31
CA ALA A 204 12.88 11.38 -1.22
C ALA A 204 13.72 10.71 -2.32
N LEU A 205 13.51 9.42 -2.59
CA LEU A 205 14.15 8.68 -3.68
C LEU A 205 13.83 9.28 -5.04
N THR A 206 12.56 9.65 -5.27
CA THR A 206 12.12 10.31 -6.50
C THR A 206 12.81 11.66 -6.69
N SER A 207 12.87 12.48 -5.64
CA SER A 207 13.56 13.78 -5.67
C SER A 207 15.07 13.66 -5.96
N SER A 208 15.74 12.70 -5.32
CA SER A 208 17.16 12.40 -5.55
C SER A 208 17.41 11.94 -6.99
N THR A 209 16.55 11.06 -7.52
CA THR A 209 16.60 10.55 -8.89
C THR A 209 16.45 11.69 -9.91
N VAL A 210 15.41 12.53 -9.77
CA VAL A 210 15.21 13.70 -10.65
C VAL A 210 16.42 14.63 -10.63
N THR A 211 17.03 14.85 -9.47
CA THR A 211 18.23 15.69 -9.33
C THR A 211 19.45 15.06 -10.02
N ASN A 212 19.62 13.74 -9.89
CA ASN A 212 20.73 12.99 -10.51
C ASN A 212 20.58 12.78 -12.01
N TYR A 213 19.38 12.84 -12.59
CA TYR A 213 19.18 12.71 -14.05
C TYR A 213 19.05 14.06 -14.76
N ARG A 214 19.02 15.18 -14.01
CA ARG A 214 18.97 16.54 -14.58
C ARG A 214 20.13 16.82 -15.54
N TRP A 215 21.32 16.27 -15.29
CA TRP A 215 22.48 16.45 -16.17
C TRP A 215 22.36 15.69 -17.50
N ILE A 216 21.70 14.54 -17.54
CA ILE A 216 21.49 13.76 -18.78
C ILE A 216 20.51 14.49 -19.71
N ILE A 217 19.45 15.08 -19.15
CA ILE A 217 18.44 15.82 -19.92
C ILE A 217 19.06 17.08 -20.57
N THR A 218 20.00 17.77 -19.89
CA THR A 218 20.73 18.92 -20.48
C THR A 218 21.78 18.57 -21.53
N VAL A 219 22.14 17.29 -21.72
CA VAL A 219 23.13 16.88 -22.74
C VAL A 219 22.45 16.47 -24.06
N VAL A 220 21.14 16.19 -24.03
CA VAL A 220 20.36 15.75 -25.21
C VAL A 220 19.43 16.85 -25.76
N GLY A 221 19.23 17.96 -25.04
CA GLY A 221 18.57 19.18 -25.53
C GLY A 221 19.57 20.19 -26.06
#